data_AF-A0A7W2IBU7-F1
#
_entry.id   AF-A0A7W2IBU7-F1
#
_cell.length_a   1.000
_cell.length_b   1.000
_cell.length_c   1.000
_cell.angle_alpha   90.00
_cell.angle_beta   90.00
_cell.angle_gamma   90.00
#
_symmetry.space_group_name_H-M   'P 1'
#
loop_
_entity.id
_entity.type
_entity.pdbx_description
1 polymer ?
#
loop_
_entity_poly.entity_id
_entity_poly.type
_entity_poly.pdbx_seq_one_letter_code
_entity_poly.pdbx_strand_id
1 'polypeptide(L)'
;MSYFMTISGAISAVPAIDGIELLLADDAQKYIKSLANELACLDGTPVHLVHDCETGTSDVVIADLENALLDGKEVYDLPAARILQACFDNGLSFRIWWANNDRDAYISNALPVSDLRKTFEAIKAHRGAIWGVSG
;
A
#
# COMPACT_ATOMS: atom_id res chain seq x y z
N MET A 1 -1.46 -14.92 6.43
CA MET A 1 -0.80 -13.60 6.62
C MET A 1 -0.95 -12.90 5.31
N SER A 2 -1.26 -11.61 5.31
CA SER A 2 -1.65 -10.90 4.09
C SER A 2 -1.00 -9.53 4.06
N TYR A 3 -0.60 -9.09 2.88
CA TYR A 3 -0.23 -7.69 2.68
C TYR A 3 -1.45 -6.78 2.70
N PHE A 4 -1.24 -5.60 3.25
CA PHE A 4 -2.17 -4.49 3.16
C PHE A 4 -1.43 -3.27 2.63
N MET A 5 -2.08 -2.54 1.73
CA MET A 5 -1.64 -1.26 1.20
C MET A 5 -2.76 -0.25 1.33
N THR A 6 -2.46 0.90 1.95
CA THR A 6 -3.39 2.03 2.02
C THR A 6 -2.79 3.27 1.35
N ILE A 7 -3.66 4.11 0.81
CA ILE A 7 -3.35 5.40 0.21
C ILE A 7 -4.17 6.45 0.94
N SER A 8 -3.54 7.56 1.34
CA SER A 8 -4.21 8.68 1.99
C SER A 8 -4.18 9.92 1.10
N GLY A 9 -5.33 10.57 0.94
CA GLY A 9 -5.52 11.76 0.13
C GLY A 9 -6.48 11.56 -1.04
N ALA A 10 -6.49 12.53 -1.97
CA ALA A 10 -7.39 12.53 -3.12
C ALA A 10 -6.95 11.51 -4.18
N ILE A 11 -7.60 10.35 -4.22
CA ILE A 11 -7.26 9.24 -5.12
C ILE A 11 -7.62 9.46 -6.59
N SER A 12 -8.22 10.60 -6.97
CA SER A 12 -8.56 10.90 -8.37
C SER A 12 -7.35 10.93 -9.31
N ALA A 13 -6.14 11.05 -8.75
CA ALA A 13 -4.89 11.00 -9.49
C ALA A 13 -4.29 9.58 -9.60
N VAL A 14 -4.83 8.59 -8.90
CA VAL A 14 -4.42 7.19 -9.04
C VAL A 14 -5.09 6.62 -10.29
N PRO A 15 -4.34 6.03 -11.24
CA PRO A 15 -4.94 5.47 -12.44
C PRO A 15 -5.88 4.32 -12.09
N ALA A 16 -6.96 4.19 -12.87
CA ALA A 16 -7.75 2.96 -12.87
C ALA A 16 -6.89 1.79 -13.35
N ILE A 17 -6.88 0.71 -12.58
CA ILE A 17 -6.14 -0.51 -12.88
C ILE A 17 -7.10 -1.69 -12.76
N ASP A 18 -7.18 -2.49 -13.81
CA ASP A 18 -8.05 -3.66 -13.83
C ASP A 18 -7.71 -4.61 -12.67
N GLY A 19 -8.74 -5.10 -11.98
CA GLY A 19 -8.59 -5.97 -10.82
C GLY A 19 -8.25 -5.25 -9.51
N ILE A 20 -8.09 -3.91 -9.52
CA ILE A 20 -7.85 -3.12 -8.31
C ILE A 20 -9.01 -2.17 -8.04
N GLU A 21 -9.45 -2.13 -6.78
CA GLU A 21 -10.42 -1.16 -6.28
C GLU A 21 -9.81 -0.33 -5.14
N LEU A 22 -10.09 0.97 -5.11
CA LEU A 22 -9.69 1.84 -4.01
C LEU A 22 -10.88 2.05 -3.08
N LEU A 23 -10.99 1.21 -2.06
CA LEU A 23 -12.10 1.23 -1.10
C LEU A 23 -11.80 2.20 0.03
N LEU A 24 -12.77 3.03 0.43
CA LEU A 24 -12.63 3.78 1.68
C LEU A 24 -12.40 2.83 2.85
N ALA A 25 -11.52 3.20 3.77
CA ALA A 25 -11.17 2.34 4.91
C ALA A 25 -12.41 1.94 5.74
N ASP A 26 -13.41 2.82 5.84
CA ASP A 26 -14.68 2.56 6.54
C ASP A 26 -15.57 1.51 5.86
N ASP A 27 -15.41 1.32 4.56
CA ASP A 27 -16.15 0.35 3.73
C ASP A 27 -15.36 -0.93 3.47
N ALA A 28 -14.06 -0.93 3.80
CA ALA A 28 -13.19 -2.09 3.68
C ALA A 28 -13.51 -3.18 4.72
N GLN A 29 -12.81 -4.31 4.59
CA GLN A 29 -12.93 -5.42 5.53
C GLN A 29 -12.62 -5.02 6.98
N LYS A 30 -13.15 -5.80 7.94
CA LYS A 30 -13.19 -5.49 9.38
C LYS A 30 -11.87 -5.01 9.99
N TYR A 31 -10.74 -5.61 9.64
CA TYR A 31 -9.43 -5.22 10.15
C TYR A 31 -9.05 -3.81 9.68
N ILE A 32 -9.12 -3.49 8.39
CA ILE A 32 -8.85 -2.13 7.90
C ILE A 32 -9.86 -1.12 8.46
N LYS A 33 -11.14 -1.47 8.49
CA LYS A 33 -12.18 -0.64 9.10
C LYS A 33 -11.88 -0.32 10.57
N SER A 34 -11.34 -1.27 11.33
CA SER A 34 -10.96 -1.04 12.72
C SER A 34 -9.75 -0.12 12.90
N LEU A 35 -8.92 0.03 11.86
CA LEU A 35 -7.73 0.88 11.84
C LEU A 35 -7.96 2.24 11.17
N ALA A 36 -9.13 2.49 10.59
CA ALA A 36 -9.40 3.67 9.76
C ALA A 36 -9.00 5.00 10.44
N ASN A 37 -9.39 5.19 11.70
CA ASN A 37 -9.04 6.39 12.47
C ASN A 37 -7.54 6.48 12.79
N GLU A 38 -6.89 5.36 13.08
CA GLU A 38 -5.46 5.30 13.43
C GLU A 38 -4.61 5.62 12.20
N LEU A 39 -4.95 5.04 11.04
CA LEU A 39 -4.33 5.33 9.75
C LEU A 39 -4.58 6.78 9.32
N ALA A 40 -5.78 7.31 9.54
CA ALA A 40 -6.11 8.71 9.24
C ALA A 40 -5.24 9.69 10.04
N CYS A 41 -4.99 9.39 11.32
CA CYS A 41 -4.11 10.18 12.17
C CYS A 41 -2.63 10.12 11.74
N LEU A 42 -2.18 8.98 11.23
CA LEU A 42 -0.78 8.79 10.81
C LEU A 42 -0.49 9.33 9.41
N ASP A 43 -1.39 9.07 8.47
CA ASP A 43 -1.12 9.20 7.03
C ASP A 43 -1.97 10.28 6.37
N GLY A 44 -2.98 10.80 7.07
CA GLY A 44 -3.94 11.80 6.57
C GLY A 44 -5.25 11.20 6.08
N THR A 45 -6.18 12.06 5.66
CA THR A 45 -7.52 11.68 5.19
C THR A 45 -7.76 12.15 3.76
N PRO A 46 -8.68 11.51 3.02
CA PRO A 46 -9.32 10.21 3.30
C PRO A 46 -8.35 9.03 3.14
N VAL A 47 -8.58 7.92 3.87
CA VAL A 47 -7.79 6.68 3.77
C VAL A 47 -8.52 5.67 2.88
N HIS A 48 -7.81 5.12 1.91
CA HIS A 48 -8.32 4.09 1.02
C HIS A 48 -7.45 2.82 1.08
N LEU A 49 -8.08 1.65 1.13
CA LEU A 49 -7.44 0.36 0.90
C LEU A 49 -7.26 0.13 -0.60
N VAL A 50 -6.07 -0.32 -0.99
CA VAL A 50 -5.83 -0.92 -2.31
C VAL A 50 -6.34 -2.37 -2.25
N HIS A 51 -7.55 -2.58 -2.72
CA HIS A 51 -8.24 -3.86 -2.68
C HIS A 51 -7.99 -4.65 -3.97
N ASP A 52 -7.41 -5.83 -3.86
CA ASP A 52 -7.07 -6.71 -4.99
C ASP A 52 -8.27 -7.47 -5.59
N CYS A 53 -9.49 -7.23 -5.10
CA CYS A 53 -10.73 -7.87 -5.55
C CYS A 53 -10.76 -9.41 -5.49
N GLU A 54 -9.73 -10.04 -4.92
CA GLU A 54 -9.56 -11.50 -4.86
C GLU A 54 -9.51 -11.99 -3.42
N THR A 55 -8.74 -11.30 -2.56
CA THR A 55 -8.44 -11.75 -1.19
C THR A 55 -9.13 -10.92 -0.11
N GLY A 56 -9.74 -9.78 -0.49
CA GLY A 56 -10.20 -8.79 0.49
C GLY A 56 -9.08 -7.92 1.06
N THR A 57 -7.86 -8.01 0.51
CA THR A 57 -6.65 -7.34 1.00
C THR A 57 -5.84 -6.78 -0.18
N SER A 58 -4.54 -6.54 0.01
CA SER A 58 -3.60 -6.16 -1.06
C SER A 58 -2.59 -7.29 -1.35
N ASP A 59 -2.89 -8.51 -0.92
CA ASP A 59 -1.93 -9.62 -0.91
C ASP A 59 -1.44 -9.98 -2.30
N VAL A 60 -2.35 -10.19 -3.25
CA VAL A 60 -1.98 -10.60 -4.61
C VAL A 60 -1.15 -9.52 -5.29
N VAL A 61 -1.63 -8.27 -5.24
CA VAL A 61 -0.99 -7.15 -5.92
C VAL A 61 0.41 -6.82 -5.37
N ILE A 62 0.63 -6.95 -4.06
CA ILE A 62 1.95 -6.73 -3.46
C ILE A 62 2.85 -7.95 -3.65
N ALA A 63 2.33 -9.17 -3.50
CA ALA A 63 3.10 -10.40 -3.70
C ALA A 63 3.61 -10.53 -5.14
N ASP A 64 2.81 -10.14 -6.15
CA ASP A 64 3.24 -10.15 -7.54
C ASP A 64 4.42 -9.21 -7.79
N LEU A 65 4.38 -8.01 -7.21
CA LEU A 65 5.49 -7.06 -7.25
C LEU A 65 6.73 -7.63 -6.55
N GLU A 66 6.56 -8.18 -5.35
CA GLU A 66 7.65 -8.80 -4.58
C GLU A 66 8.32 -9.94 -5.36
N ASN A 67 7.53 -10.86 -5.91
CA ASN A 67 8.02 -11.99 -6.70
C ASN A 67 8.77 -11.52 -7.95
N ALA A 68 8.25 -10.52 -8.67
CA ALA A 68 8.91 -9.97 -9.85
C ALA A 68 10.25 -9.29 -9.50
N LEU A 69 10.32 -8.57 -8.37
CA LEU A 69 11.56 -7.96 -7.86
C LEU A 69 12.62 -9.00 -7.46
N LEU A 70 12.18 -10.13 -6.90
CA LEU A 70 13.07 -11.26 -6.54
C LEU A 70 13.59 -11.97 -7.79
N ASP A 71 12.73 -12.18 -8.79
CA ASP A 71 13.06 -12.80 -10.08
C ASP A 71 13.89 -11.89 -11.00
N GLY A 72 14.06 -10.60 -10.66
CA GLY A 72 14.76 -9.63 -11.50
C GLY A 72 14.02 -9.29 -12.79
N LYS A 73 12.69 -9.39 -12.78
CA LYS A 73 11.81 -9.05 -13.91
C LYS A 73 11.56 -7.54 -13.98
N GLU A 74 11.01 -7.12 -15.11
CA GLU A 74 10.39 -5.80 -15.24
C GLU A 74 9.19 -5.70 -14.27
N VAL A 75 9.06 -4.59 -13.55
CA VAL A 75 8.00 -4.37 -12.54
C VAL A 75 7.15 -3.13 -12.74
N TYR A 76 7.56 -2.15 -13.56
CA TYR A 76 6.87 -0.86 -13.73
C TYR A 76 5.46 -1.00 -14.33
N ASP A 77 5.20 -2.08 -15.08
CA ASP A 77 3.86 -2.35 -15.61
C ASP A 77 2.92 -3.04 -14.60
N LEU A 78 3.44 -3.51 -13.46
CA LEU A 78 2.64 -4.18 -12.44
C LEU A 78 1.70 -3.20 -11.71
N PRO A 79 0.49 -3.64 -11.33
CA PRO A 79 -0.48 -2.78 -10.65
C PRO A 79 0.09 -2.02 -9.44
N ALA A 80 0.78 -2.71 -8.52
CA ALA A 80 1.38 -2.08 -7.34
C ALA A 80 2.39 -0.98 -7.71
N ALA A 81 3.26 -1.24 -8.69
CA ALA A 81 4.27 -0.26 -9.11
C ALA A 81 3.63 0.99 -9.72
N ARG A 82 2.59 0.83 -10.53
CA ARG A 82 1.84 1.95 -11.12
C ARG A 82 1.13 2.79 -10.07
N ILE A 83 0.56 2.17 -9.04
CA ILE A 83 -0.06 2.87 -7.90
C ILE A 83 1.00 3.64 -7.12
N LEU A 84 2.11 2.99 -6.78
CA LEU A 84 3.21 3.61 -6.04
C LEU A 84 3.79 4.81 -6.80
N GLN A 85 4.02 4.67 -8.10
CA GLN A 85 4.46 5.77 -8.96
C GLN A 85 3.46 6.93 -8.93
N ALA A 86 2.17 6.65 -9.07
CA ALA A 86 1.12 7.67 -8.99
C ALA A 86 1.09 8.37 -7.62
N CYS A 87 1.35 7.64 -6.53
CA CYS A 87 1.46 8.23 -5.20
C CYS A 87 2.61 9.24 -5.14
N PHE A 88 3.81 8.85 -5.56
CA PHE A 88 4.98 9.75 -5.58
C PHE A 88 4.75 10.98 -6.47
N ASP A 89 4.20 10.78 -7.66
CA ASP A 89 3.99 11.86 -8.64
C ASP A 89 2.95 12.88 -8.17
N ASN A 90 1.99 12.47 -7.34
CA ASN A 90 0.86 13.31 -6.93
C ASN A 90 0.86 13.68 -5.44
N GLY A 91 1.90 13.33 -4.68
CA GLY A 91 1.96 13.70 -3.26
C GLY A 91 0.98 12.91 -2.38
N LEU A 92 0.62 11.67 -2.74
CA LEU A 92 -0.31 10.84 -1.96
C LEU A 92 0.42 9.92 -0.99
N SER A 93 0.24 10.10 0.31
CA SER A 93 0.83 9.20 1.31
C SER A 93 0.38 7.76 1.06
N PHE A 94 1.27 6.80 1.28
CA PHE A 94 0.94 5.39 1.26
C PHE A 94 1.62 4.62 2.38
N ARG A 95 1.01 3.49 2.73
CA ARG A 95 1.54 2.55 3.71
C ARG A 95 1.32 1.14 3.22
N ILE A 96 2.38 0.34 3.18
CA ILE A 96 2.35 -1.10 2.91
C ILE A 96 2.86 -1.80 4.15
N TRP A 97 2.17 -2.83 4.61
CA TRP A 97 2.64 -3.66 5.72
C TRP A 97 2.16 -5.10 5.56
N TRP A 98 2.86 -5.99 6.25
CA TRP A 98 2.48 -7.39 6.35
C TRP A 98 1.77 -7.63 7.69
N ALA A 99 0.51 -8.04 7.67
CA ALA A 99 -0.24 -8.32 8.90
C ALA A 99 0.18 -9.69 9.48
N ASN A 100 0.74 -9.67 10.69
CA ASN A 100 1.36 -10.84 11.32
C ASN A 100 0.88 -11.11 12.77
N ASN A 101 -0.42 -11.31 12.99
CA ASN A 101 -1.05 -11.50 14.34
C ASN A 101 -0.78 -10.40 15.38
N ASP A 102 0.18 -9.51 15.14
CA ASP A 102 0.41 -8.28 15.85
C ASP A 102 -0.61 -7.24 15.39
N ARG A 103 -1.30 -6.63 16.36
CA ARG A 103 -2.24 -5.55 16.09
C ARG A 103 -1.53 -4.35 15.48
N ASP A 104 -0.30 -4.08 15.93
CA ASP A 104 0.45 -2.88 15.59
C ASP A 104 1.38 -3.09 14.39
N ALA A 105 1.18 -4.18 13.64
CA ALA A 105 1.92 -4.51 12.43
C ALA A 105 1.95 -3.37 11.40
N TYR A 106 0.88 -2.57 11.32
CA TYR A 106 0.80 -1.41 10.42
C TYR A 106 1.79 -0.29 10.80
N ILE A 107 2.29 -0.29 12.04
CA ILE A 107 3.33 0.63 12.53
C ILE A 107 4.70 -0.04 12.47
N SER A 108 4.82 -1.28 12.95
CA SER A 108 6.10 -1.94 13.21
C SER A 108 6.71 -2.65 12.01
N ASN A 109 5.90 -3.08 11.04
CA ASN A 109 6.37 -3.87 9.88
C ASN A 109 6.64 -3.05 8.63
N ALA A 110 6.72 -1.72 8.73
CA ALA A 110 6.93 -0.85 7.59
C ALA A 110 8.02 0.19 7.86
N LEU A 111 8.83 0.49 6.84
CA LEU A 111 9.95 1.43 6.95
C LEU A 111 9.68 2.71 6.16
N PRO A 112 10.11 3.88 6.65
CA PRO A 112 10.07 5.11 5.87
C PRO A 112 10.91 4.98 4.59
N VAL A 113 10.33 5.35 3.45
CA VAL A 113 10.99 5.38 2.15
C VAL A 113 10.95 6.79 1.58
N SER A 114 11.87 7.12 0.65
CA SER A 114 11.96 8.46 0.04
C SER A 114 11.58 8.50 -1.43
N ASP A 115 11.52 7.35 -2.09
CA ASP A 115 11.35 7.21 -3.52
C ASP A 115 10.91 5.79 -3.88
N LEU A 116 10.52 5.60 -5.14
CA LEU A 116 10.04 4.32 -5.66
C LEU A 116 11.10 3.22 -5.58
N ARG A 117 12.38 3.55 -5.82
CA ARG A 117 13.48 2.58 -5.72
C ARG A 117 13.62 2.04 -4.30
N LYS A 118 13.62 2.91 -3.28
CA LYS A 118 13.65 2.47 -1.86
C LYS A 118 12.41 1.69 -1.46
N THR A 119 11.27 2.00 -2.06
CA THR A 119 10.03 1.23 -1.86
C THR A 119 10.21 -0.20 -2.36
N PHE A 120 10.75 -0.38 -3.57
CA PHE A 120 11.06 -1.70 -4.11
C PHE A 120 12.12 -2.44 -3.30
N GLU A 121 13.15 -1.74 -2.81
CA GLU A 121 14.16 -2.33 -1.92
C GLU A 121 13.56 -2.84 -0.60
N ALA A 122 12.61 -2.10 -0.02
CA ALA A 122 11.90 -2.52 1.19
C ALA A 122 11.04 -3.77 0.93
N ILE A 123 10.23 -3.75 -0.14
CA ILE A 123 9.37 -4.89 -0.53
C ILE A 123 10.23 -6.12 -0.79
N LYS A 124 11.31 -5.99 -1.57
CA LYS A 124 12.26 -7.08 -1.85
C LYS A 124 12.91 -7.65 -0.58
N ALA A 125 13.01 -6.86 0.48
CA ALA A 125 13.53 -7.29 1.78
C ALA A 125 12.45 -7.87 2.72
N HIS A 126 11.25 -8.19 2.21
CA HIS A 126 10.09 -8.61 2.98
C HIS A 126 9.72 -7.61 4.09
N ARG A 127 9.84 -6.31 3.79
CA ARG A 127 9.44 -5.21 4.67
C ARG A 127 8.34 -4.40 4.00
N GLY A 128 7.43 -3.90 4.82
CA GLY A 128 6.51 -2.85 4.42
C GLY A 128 7.24 -1.53 4.14
N ALA A 129 6.53 -0.59 3.54
CA ALA A 129 7.04 0.73 3.19
C ALA A 129 6.03 1.81 3.60
N ILE A 130 6.52 2.94 4.09
CA ILE A 130 5.71 4.11 4.45
C ILE A 130 6.29 5.31 3.70
N TRP A 131 5.43 6.01 2.98
CA TRP A 131 5.75 7.30 2.44
C TRP A 131 4.64 8.28 2.76
N GLY A 132 5.01 9.51 3.10
CA GLY A 132 4.07 10.60 3.28
C GLY A 132 4.76 11.91 2.99
N VAL A 133 4.00 12.86 2.46
CA VAL A 133 4.42 14.26 2.41
C VAL A 133 4.36 14.79 3.83
N SER A 134 5.52 14.92 4.47
CA SER A 134 5.64 15.76 5.67
C SER A 134 5.10 17.14 5.30
N GLY A 135 4.01 17.56 5.96
CA GLY A 135 3.53 18.94 5.92
C GLY A 135 4.55 19.91 6.48
#